data_AF-X1N0B3-F1
#
_entry.id   AF-X1N0B3-F1
#
_cell.length_a   1.000
_cell.length_b   1.000
_cell.length_c   1.000
_cell.angle_alpha   90.00
_cell.angle_beta   90.00
_cell.angle_gamma   90.00
#
_symmetry.space_group_name_H-M   'P 1'
#
loop_
_entity.id
_entity.type
_entity.pdbx_description
1 polymer ?
#
loop_
_entity_poly.entity_id
_entity_poly.type
_entity_poly.pdbx_seq_one_letter_code
_entity_poly.pdbx_strand_id
1 'polypeptide(L)' 'QKLEIPHGVVLNKCDIGDHKVEEYCKKNDIPLLLSIPLDREIAVAYSKGIPIVKINSSYEQKFNQLFQKIIQNI' A
#
# COMPACT_ATOMS: atom_id res chain seq x y z
N GLN A 1 -6.18 -12.31 -15.55
CA GLN A 1 -6.32 -10.88 -15.87
C GLN A 1 -7.29 -10.74 -17.03
N LYS A 2 -8.17 -9.71 -17.03
CA LYS A 2 -9.17 -9.50 -18.11
C LYS A 2 -8.97 -8.21 -18.90
N LEU A 3 -8.23 -7.23 -18.36
CA LEU A 3 -8.15 -5.88 -18.92
C LEU A 3 -6.79 -5.55 -19.55
N GLU A 4 -5.77 -6.42 -19.43
CA GLU A 4 -4.42 -6.21 -19.98
C GLU A 4 -3.75 -4.86 -19.64
N ILE A 5 -4.20 -4.19 -18.58
CA ILE A 5 -3.64 -2.92 -18.11
C ILE A 5 -2.61 -3.20 -16.99
N PRO A 6 -1.42 -2.57 -17.02
CA PRO A 6 -0.47 -2.61 -15.90
C PRO A 6 -1.13 -2.20 -14.59
N HIS A 7 -0.94 -2.98 -13.53
CA HIS A 7 -1.49 -2.70 -12.22
C HIS A 7 -0.61 -3.26 -11.11
N GLY A 8 -0.79 -2.73 -9.91
CA GLY A 8 -0.17 -3.21 -8.69
C GLY A 8 -1.08 -2.95 -7.49
N VAL A 9 -0.67 -3.49 -6.34
CA VAL A 9 -1.46 -3.43 -5.11
C VAL A 9 -0.70 -2.65 -4.04
N VAL A 10 -1.43 -1.78 -3.33
CA VAL A 10 -1.03 -1.26 -2.02
C VAL A 10 -1.87 -1.99 -0.98
N LEU A 11 -1.23 -2.75 -0.10
CA LEU A 11 -1.93 -3.53 0.93
C LEU A 11 -2.00 -2.74 2.23
N ASN A 12 -3.20 -2.30 2.60
CA ASN A 12 -3.46 -1.60 3.84
C ASN A 12 -3.90 -2.59 4.93
N LYS A 13 -3.50 -2.34 6.19
CA LYS A 13 -3.72 -3.23 7.35
C LYS A 13 -3.14 -4.63 7.12
N CYS A 14 -1.92 -4.71 6.58
CA CYS A 14 -1.31 -5.96 6.10
C CYS A 14 -1.00 -6.99 7.19
N ASP A 15 -0.98 -6.60 8.45
CA ASP A 15 -0.75 -7.44 9.63
C ASP A 15 -2.05 -7.98 10.24
N ILE A 16 -3.21 -7.66 9.66
CA ILE A 16 -4.50 -8.22 10.04
C ILE A 16 -5.00 -9.13 8.92
N GLY A 17 -5.13 -10.42 9.23
CA GLY A 17 -5.79 -11.37 8.33
C GLY A 17 -5.00 -12.65 8.16
N ASP A 18 -5.26 -13.34 7.05
CA ASP A 18 -4.79 -14.69 6.75
C ASP A 18 -3.76 -14.73 5.60
N HIS A 19 -3.13 -13.58 5.29
CA HIS A 19 -2.14 -13.42 4.21
C HIS A 19 -2.62 -13.81 2.80
N LYS A 20 -3.92 -14.07 2.61
CA LYS A 20 -4.46 -14.49 1.31
C LYS A 20 -4.27 -13.46 0.21
N VAL A 21 -4.19 -12.17 0.55
CA VAL A 21 -3.98 -11.13 -0.45
C VAL A 21 -2.56 -11.18 -1.00
N GLU A 22 -1.57 -11.37 -0.13
CA GLU A 22 -0.17 -11.54 -0.50
C GLU A 22 0.02 -12.82 -1.32
N GLU A 23 -0.57 -13.93 -0.87
CA GLU A 23 -0.57 -15.20 -1.62
C GLU A 23 -1.22 -15.05 -2.99
N TYR A 24 -2.36 -14.37 -3.06
CA TYR A 24 -3.04 -14.10 -4.32
C TYR A 24 -2.19 -13.24 -5.25
N CYS A 25 -1.57 -12.16 -4.73
CA CYS A 25 -0.71 -11.30 -5.52
C CYS A 25 0.50 -12.08 -6.06
N LYS A 26 1.15 -12.89 -5.21
CA LYS A 26 2.26 -13.75 -5.61
C LYS A 26 1.86 -14.78 -6.66
N LYS A 27 0.70 -15.44 -6.50
CA LYS A 27 0.21 -16.46 -7.45
C LYS A 27 -0.15 -15.89 -8.81
N ASN A 28 -0.54 -14.62 -8.88
CA ASN A 28 -1.00 -13.97 -10.12
C ASN A 28 0.02 -12.96 -10.67
N ASP A 29 1.26 -12.98 -10.18
CA ASP A 29 2.33 -12.05 -10.57
C ASP A 29 1.90 -10.57 -10.49
N ILE A 30 1.12 -10.22 -9.46
CA ILE A 30 0.68 -8.86 -9.20
C ILE A 30 1.70 -8.18 -8.26
N PRO A 31 2.34 -7.07 -8.67
CA PRO A 31 3.33 -6.41 -7.85
C PRO A 31 2.70 -5.78 -6.62
N LEU A 32 3.21 -6.14 -5.45
CA LEU A 32 2.88 -5.49 -4.18
C LEU A 32 3.78 -4.27 -4.00
N LEU A 33 3.24 -3.08 -4.22
CA LEU A 33 4.01 -1.84 -4.31
C LEU A 33 4.37 -1.25 -2.95
N LEU A 34 3.45 -1.39 -1.98
CA LEU A 34 3.61 -0.93 -0.60
C LEU A 34 2.68 -1.74 0.33
N SER A 35 3.15 -2.03 1.54
CA SER A 35 2.34 -2.57 2.63
C SER A 35 2.31 -1.60 3.80
N ILE A 36 1.13 -1.39 4.38
CA ILE A 36 0.89 -0.48 5.50
C ILE A 36 0.28 -1.33 6.64
N PRO A 37 0.96 -1.49 7.79
CA PRO A 37 0.42 -2.24 8.92
C PRO A 37 -0.74 -1.47 9.57
N LEU A 38 -1.53 -2.16 10.40
CA LEU A 38 -2.52 -1.52 11.24
C LEU A 38 -1.81 -0.61 12.24
N ASP A 39 -2.17 0.65 12.19
CA ASP A 39 -1.72 1.64 13.15
C ASP A 39 -2.95 2.44 13.62
N ARG A 40 -3.20 2.41 14.93
CA ARG A 40 -4.33 3.11 15.53
C ARG A 40 -4.19 4.63 15.45
N GLU A 41 -2.97 5.16 15.51
CA GLU A 41 -2.74 6.60 15.39
C GLU A 41 -3.08 7.08 13.98
N ILE A 42 -2.66 6.32 12.98
CA ILE A 42 -3.06 6.52 11.59
C ILE A 42 -4.59 6.44 11.46
N ALA A 43 -5.22 5.46 12.11
CA ALA A 43 -6.67 5.28 12.05
C ALA A 43 -7.45 6.50 12.60
N VAL A 44 -7.02 7.00 13.75
CA VAL A 44 -7.63 8.18 14.39
C VAL A 44 -7.40 9.43 13.56
N ALA A 45 -6.19 9.63 13.05
CA ALA A 45 -5.87 10.82 12.29
C ALA A 45 -6.61 10.91 10.95
N TYR A 46 -6.75 9.81 10.20
CA TYR A 46 -7.52 9.85 8.94
C TYR A 46 -9.00 10.20 9.21
N SER A 47 -9.58 9.75 10.32
CA SER A 47 -10.97 10.11 10.69
C SER A 47 -11.15 11.60 10.99
N LYS A 48 -10.04 12.32 11.25
CA LYS A 48 -9.98 13.78 11.42
C LYS A 48 -9.53 14.50 10.15
N GLY A 49 -9.37 13.78 9.02
CA GLY A 49 -8.86 14.35 7.77
C GLY A 49 -7.37 14.69 7.79
N ILE A 50 -6.60 14.16 8.75
CA ILE A 50 -5.17 14.42 8.88
C ILE A 50 -4.40 13.39 8.04
N PRO A 51 -3.54 13.82 7.09
CA PRO A 51 -2.74 12.91 6.29
C PRO A 51 -1.71 12.15 7.13
N ILE A 52 -1.44 10.89 6.76
CA ILE A 52 -0.50 9.99 7.47
C ILE A 52 0.89 10.61 7.63
N VAL A 53 1.39 11.30 6.59
CA VAL A 53 2.70 11.96 6.59
C VAL A 53 2.84 13.04 7.68
N LYS A 54 1.72 13.61 8.16
CA LYS A 54 1.73 14.59 9.26
C LYS A 54 1.91 13.95 10.64
N ILE A 55 1.67 12.65 10.75
CA ILE A 55 1.76 11.88 12.00
C ILE A 55 3.10 11.14 12.03
N ASN A 56 3.49 10.57 10.89
CA ASN A 56 4.70 9.77 10.76
C ASN A 56 5.41 10.12 9.45
N SER A 57 6.48 10.92 9.59
CA SER A 57 7.28 11.41 8.46
C SER A 57 7.98 10.30 7.68
N SER A 58 8.16 9.10 8.25
CA SER A 58 8.71 7.95 7.50
C SER A 58 7.85 7.55 6.29
N TYR A 59 6.56 7.89 6.31
CA TYR A 59 5.67 7.64 5.18
C TYR A 59 5.94 8.56 3.99
N GLU A 60 6.61 9.70 4.17
CA GLU A 60 7.03 10.53 3.02
C GLU A 60 7.97 9.74 2.10
N GLN A 61 8.99 9.11 2.69
CA GLN A 61 9.93 8.28 1.93
C GLN A 61 9.23 7.07 1.29
N LYS A 62 8.33 6.41 2.02
CA LYS A 62 7.57 5.26 1.51
C LYS A 62 6.68 5.65 0.32
N PHE A 63 5.98 6.78 0.40
CA PHE A 63 5.13 7.26 -0.69
C PHE A 63 5.93 7.78 -1.88
N ASN A 64 7.09 8.41 -1.66
CA ASN A 64 8.00 8.74 -2.75
C ASN A 64 8.50 7.48 -3.47
N GLN A 65 8.91 6.46 -2.74
CA GLN A 65 9.31 5.17 -3.33
C GLN A 65 8.14 4.50 -4.08
N LEU A 66 6.92 4.55 -3.52
CA LEU A 66 5.72 4.07 -4.21
C LEU A 66 5.50 4.82 -5.53
N PHE A 67 5.58 6.15 -5.53
CA PHE A 67 5.43 6.95 -6.73
C PHE A 67 6.49 6.60 -7.79
N GLN A 68 7.76 6.44 -7.37
CA GLN A 68 8.83 6.00 -8.27
C GLN A 68 8.55 4.61 -8.87
N LYS A 69 8.04 3.66 -8.09
CA LYS A 69 7.61 2.35 -8.61
C LYS A 69 6.47 2.48 -9.61
N ILE A 70 5.51 3.37 -9.36
CA ILE A 70 4.36 3.58 -10.26
C ILE A 70 4.85 4.12 -11.61
N ILE A 71 5.70 5.15 -11.62
CA ILE A 71 6.20 5.75 -12.88
C ILE A 71 7.23 4.89 -13.63
N GLN A 72 7.84 3.90 -12.97
CA GLN A 72 8.75 2.93 -13.61
C GLN A 72 8.01 1.74 -14.23
N ASN A 73 6.79 1.45 -13.75
CA ASN A 73 6.00 0.27 -14.16
C ASN A 73 4.73 0.62 -14.96
N ILE A 74 4.44 1.92 -15.15
CA ILE A 74 3.49 2.47 -16.13
C ILE A 74 4.31 3.03 -17.29
#